data_AF-A0A953PYA3-F1
#
_entry.id   AF-A0A953PYA3-F1
#
_cell.length_a   1.000
_cell.length_b   1.000
_cell.length_c   1.000
_cell.angle_alpha   90.00
_cell.angle_beta   90.00
_cell.angle_gamma   90.00
#
_symmetry.space_group_name_H-M   'P 1'
#
loop_
_entity.id
_entity.type
_entity.pdbx_description
1 polymer ?
#
loop_
_entity_poly.entity_id
_entity_poly.type
_entity_poly.pdbx_seq_one_letter_code
_entity_poly.pdbx_strand_id
1 'polypeptide(L)' 'MGKVTDVTHADLFDVLITVTNSQTGVSRQLRTDEYGKYAVEPLLPGNYTIKAEGEGLETYQVTGV' A
#
# COMPACT_ATOMS: atom_id res chain seq x y z
N MET A 1 -4.48 3.77 8.58
CA MET A 1 -3.30 4.64 8.37
C MET A 1 -2.09 3.72 8.30
N GLY A 2 -1.34 3.75 7.21
CA GLY A 2 -0.10 3.00 7.06
C GLY A 2 1.05 3.93 6.69
N LYS A 3 2.28 3.43 6.82
CA LYS A 3 3.49 4.13 6.44
C LYS A 3 4.37 3.19 5.61
N VAL A 4 4.99 3.72 4.57
CA VAL A 4 5.93 3.02 3.70
C VAL A 4 7.31 3.60 3.92
N THR A 5 8.24 2.74 4.29
CA THR A 5 9.63 3.08 4.54
C THR A 5 10.54 2.09 3.81
N ASP A 6 11.71 2.55 3.43
CA ASP A 6 12.78 1.71 2.89
C ASP A 6 13.51 0.93 4.01
N VAL A 7 14.39 -0.01 3.65
CA VAL A 7 15.29 -0.73 4.60
C VAL A 7 16.15 0.22 5.43
N THR A 8 16.44 1.41 4.91
CA THR A 8 17.15 2.49 5.61
C THR A 8 16.27 3.30 6.57
N HIS A 9 14.98 2.96 6.69
CA HIS A 9 13.94 3.74 7.38
C HIS A 9 13.67 5.13 6.76
N ALA A 10 14.09 5.35 5.51
CA ALA A 10 13.72 6.54 4.77
C ALA A 10 12.24 6.48 4.34
N ASP A 11 11.56 7.62 4.41
CA ASP A 11 10.16 7.74 4.01
C ASP A 11 10.05 7.77 2.48
N LEU A 12 9.23 6.88 1.92
CA LEU A 12 9.09 6.73 0.47
C LEU A 12 7.82 7.43 -0.02
N PHE A 13 8.01 8.56 -0.71
CA PHE A 13 6.95 9.30 -1.37
C PHE A 13 6.64 8.75 -2.77
N ASP A 14 5.44 9.04 -3.27
CA ASP A 14 4.99 8.66 -4.62
C ASP A 14 4.97 7.14 -4.89
N VAL A 15 4.92 6.31 -3.84
CA VAL A 15 4.79 4.85 -3.95
C VAL A 15 3.33 4.51 -4.25
N LEU A 16 3.09 3.80 -5.36
CA LEU A 16 1.80 3.27 -5.72
C LEU A 16 1.43 2.09 -4.81
N ILE A 17 0.43 2.30 -3.97
CA ILE A 17 -0.19 1.29 -3.12
C ILE A 17 -1.47 0.81 -3.80
N THR A 18 -1.48 -0.46 -4.17
CA THR A 18 -2.65 -1.17 -4.66
C THR A 18 -3.19 -2.07 -3.56
N VAL A 19 -4.39 -1.78 -3.07
CA VAL A 19 -5.10 -2.60 -2.08
C VAL A 19 -6.23 -3.34 -2.76
N THR A 20 -6.13 -4.66 -2.84
CA THR A 20 -7.12 -5.54 -3.44
C THR A 20 -7.83 -6.35 -2.38
N ASN A 21 -9.15 -6.25 -2.34
CA ASN A 21 -10.00 -7.10 -1.52
C ASN A 21 -10.05 -8.51 -2.13
N SER A 22 -9.52 -9.50 -1.44
CA SER A 22 -9.46 -10.88 -1.93
C SER A 22 -10.84 -11.57 -1.99
N GLN A 23 -11.86 -11.01 -1.33
CA GLN A 23 -13.22 -11.55 -1.29
C GLN A 23 -14.11 -10.97 -2.39
N THR A 24 -14.01 -9.66 -2.64
CA THR A 24 -14.85 -8.96 -3.62
C THR A 24 -14.15 -8.69 -4.95
N GLY A 25 -12.82 -8.82 -5.00
CA GLY A 25 -12.00 -8.47 -6.16
C GLY A 25 -11.83 -6.96 -6.36
N VAL A 26 -12.39 -6.13 -5.50
CA VAL A 26 -12.27 -4.67 -5.59
C VAL A 26 -10.84 -4.26 -5.28
N SER A 27 -10.18 -3.60 -6.23
CA SER A 27 -8.87 -2.99 -6.04
C SER A 27 -8.98 -1.47 -5.92
N ARG A 28 -8.09 -0.91 -5.10
CA ARG A 28 -7.95 0.52 -4.88
C ARG A 28 -6.50 0.90 -5.01
N GLN A 29 -6.23 1.90 -5.81
CA GLN A 29 -4.90 2.43 -6.03
C GLN A 29 -4.80 3.81 -5.40
N LEU A 30 -3.77 4.02 -4.60
CA LEU A 30 -3.45 5.30 -4.01
C LEU A 30 -1.93 5.46 -3.98
N ARG A 31 -1.44 6.69 -3.92
CA ARG A 31 -0.01 6.97 -3.76
C ARG A 31 0.31 7.43 -2.35
N THR A 32 1.50 7.10 -1.86
CA THR A 32 1.99 7.65 -0.59
C THR A 32 2.27 9.14 -0.71
N ASP A 33 2.07 9.86 0.39
CA ASP A 33 2.40 11.28 0.49
C ASP A 33 3.91 11.53 0.65
N GLU A 34 4.31 12.80 0.77
CA GLU A 34 5.70 13.23 0.98
C GLU A 34 6.35 12.66 2.27
N TYR A 35 5.55 12.13 3.19
CA TYR A 35 5.98 11.49 4.43
C TYR A 35 5.86 9.96 4.38
N GLY A 36 5.63 9.39 3.20
CA GLY A 36 5.44 7.95 3.00
C GLY A 36 4.16 7.41 3.63
N LYS A 37 3.21 8.27 4.01
CA LYS A 37 1.96 7.86 4.65
C LYS A 37 0.90 7.60 3.58
N TYR A 38 0.03 6.65 3.90
CA TYR A 38 -1.14 6.36 3.10
C TYR A 38 -2.34 6.05 3.98
N ALA A 39 -3.52 6.47 3.52
CA ALA A 39 -4.79 6.21 4.17
C ALA A 39 -5.72 5.57 3.15
N VAL A 40 -5.98 4.29 3.34
CA VAL A 40 -7.05 3.61 2.62
C VAL A 40 -8.34 3.94 3.36
N GLU A 41 -9.33 4.42 2.61
CA GLU A 41 -10.71 4.59 3.07
C GLU A 41 -11.22 3.36 3.85
N PRO A 42 -12.21 3.53 4.74
CA PRO A 42 -12.70 2.45 5.59
C PRO A 42 -13.07 1.22 4.75
N LEU A 43 -12.29 0.17 4.94
CA LEU A 43 -12.48 -1.12 4.31
C LEU A 43 -13.42 -1.95 5.19
N LEU A 44 -14.32 -2.69 4.56
CA LEU A 44 -15.10 -3.70 5.26
C LEU A 44 -14.16 -4.78 5.84
N PRO A 45 -14.49 -5.40 6.97
CA PRO A 45 -13.71 -6.53 7.50
C PRO A 45 -13.56 -7.61 6.42
N GLY A 46 -12.33 -8.04 6.16
CA GLY A 46 -12.04 -9.04 5.14
C GLY A 46 -10.55 -9.21 4.92
N ASN A 47 -10.17 -10.09 4.01
CA ASN A 47 -8.77 -10.30 3.65
C ASN A 47 -8.38 -9.35 2.53
N TYR A 48 -7.34 -8.55 2.77
CA TYR A 48 -6.79 -7.65 1.76
C TYR A 48 -5.40 -8.07 1.34
N THR A 49 -5.09 -7.78 0.08
CA THR A 49 -3.76 -7.85 -0.50
C THR A 49 -3.29 -6.43 -0.76
N ILE A 50 -2.20 -6.03 -0.13
CA ILE A 50 -1.57 -4.73 -0.31
C ILE A 50 -0.31 -4.94 -1.14
N LYS A 51 -0.19 -4.20 -2.24
CA LYS A 51 0.98 -4.19 -3.12
C LYS A 51 1.54 -2.78 -3.18
N ALA A 52 2.82 -2.61 -2.90
CA ALA A 52 3.54 -1.36 -2.97
C ALA A 52 4.55 -1.41 -4.12
N GLU A 53 4.46 -0.43 -5.02
CA GLU A 53 5.27 -0.32 -6.23
C GLU A 53 5.76 1.12 -6.38
N GLY A 54 7.03 1.32 -6.68
CA GLY A 54 7.58 2.64 -6.98
C GLY A 54 8.67 2.54 -8.03
N GLU A 55 8.94 3.64 -8.72
CA GLU A 55 9.98 3.67 -9.74
C GLU A 55 11.35 3.44 -9.09
N GLY A 56 12.10 2.44 -9.56
CA GLY A 56 13.39 2.06 -9.00
C GLY A 56 13.33 1.32 -7.66
N LEU A 57 12.13 0.96 -7.17
CA LEU A 57 11.93 0.19 -5.95
C LEU A 57 11.49 -1.24 -6.27
N GLU A 58 11.87 -2.17 -5.41
CA GLU A 58 11.33 -3.53 -5.48
C GLU A 58 9.84 -3.53 -5.12
N THR A 59 9.07 -4.31 -5.87
CA THR A 59 7.65 -4.51 -5.59
C THR A 59 7.51 -5.31 -4.30
N TYR A 60 6.79 -4.75 -3.33
CA TYR A 60 6.48 -5.43 -2.07
C TYR A 60 4.99 -5.79 -2.02
N GLN A 61 4.67 -7.02 -1.63
CA GLN A 61 3.28 -7.48 -1.55
C GLN A 61 3.03 -8.20 -0.23
N VAL A 62 1.95 -7.82 0.45
CA VAL A 62 1.46 -8.44 1.69
C VAL A 62 0.04 -8.91 1.47
N THR A 63 -0.28 -10.12 1.89
CA THR A 63 -1.61 -10.71 1.82
C THR A 63 -2.14 -11.02 3.22
N GLY A 64 -3.46 -10.96 3.40
CA GLY A 64 -4.11 -11.34 4.67
C GLY A 64 -4.12 -10.24 5.73
N VAL A 65 -4.16 -8.98 5.29
CA VAL A 65 -4.28 -7.79 6.14
C VAL A 65 -5.74 -7.47 6.43
#